data_AF-A0A919GZB6-F1
#
_entry.id   AF-A0A919GZB6-F1
#
_cell.length_a   1.000
_cell.length_b   1.000
_cell.length_c   1.000
_cell.angle_alpha   90.00
_cell.angle_beta   90.00
_cell.angle_gamma   90.00
#
_symmetry.space_group_name_H-M   'P 1'
#
loop_
_entity.id
_entity.type
_entity.pdbx_description
1 polymer ?
#
loop_
_entity_poly.entity_id
_entity_poly.type
_entity_poly.pdbx_seq_one_letter_code
_entity_poly.pdbx_strand_id
1 'polypeptide(L)' 'MDGRVLPILLGMTGHPPKWYEIPVPAADGGPPTVLLYERVPSGYSKRLHLQKGWKYVHSPEGVKPKPRWPWTKTPRP' A
#
# COMPACT_ATOMS: atom_id res chain seq x y z
N MET A 1 2.97 13.71 5.30
CA MET A 1 3.86 14.16 4.21
C MET A 1 3.47 15.59 3.86
N ASP A 2 4.09 16.59 4.50
CA ASP A 2 4.05 18.04 4.16
C ASP A 2 2.72 18.66 3.69
N GLY A 3 1.56 18.10 4.06
CA GLY A 3 0.24 18.51 3.53
C GLY A 3 -0.05 18.11 2.08
N ARG A 4 0.78 17.27 1.45
CA ARG A 4 0.64 16.85 0.05
C ARG A 4 -0.39 15.72 -0.11
N VAL A 5 -1.24 15.84 -1.12
CA VAL A 5 -2.25 14.85 -1.51
C VAL A 5 -1.75 14.11 -2.74
N LEU A 6 -1.78 12.77 -2.72
CA LEU A 6 -1.40 11.94 -3.86
C LEU A 6 -2.66 11.36 -4.51
N PRO A 7 -3.00 11.73 -5.76
CA PRO A 7 -4.09 11.09 -6.47
C PRO A 7 -3.73 9.62 -6.71
N ILE A 8 -4.63 8.73 -6.29
CA ILE A 8 -4.45 7.29 -6.45
C ILE A 8 -5.37 6.76 -7.55
N LEU A 9 -4.82 5.90 -8.41
CA LEU A 9 -5.63 5.14 -9.36
C LEU A 9 -6.42 4.06 -8.61
N LEU A 10 -7.74 4.11 -8.74
CA LEU A 10 -8.65 3.11 -8.20
C LEU A 10 -8.82 1.98 -9.23
N GLY A 11 -8.92 0.74 -8.73
CA GLY A 11 -9.26 -0.39 -9.58
C GLY A 11 -10.74 -0.40 -9.98
N MET A 12 -11.15 -1.41 -10.74
CA MET A 12 -12.55 -1.59 -11.17
C MET A 12 -13.57 -1.59 -10.02
N THR A 13 -13.15 -2.01 -8.83
CA THR A 13 -14.00 -2.04 -7.63
C THR A 13 -14.09 -0.68 -6.91
N GLY A 14 -13.47 0.37 -7.45
CA GLY A 14 -13.35 1.67 -6.78
C GLY A 14 -12.50 1.61 -5.50
N HIS A 15 -11.92 0.45 -5.20
CA HIS A 15 -11.12 0.27 -4.01
C HIS A 15 -9.68 0.73 -4.27
N PRO A 16 -9.11 1.53 -3.34
CA PRO A 16 -7.69 1.86 -3.36
C PRO A 16 -6.80 0.60 -3.41
N PRO A 17 -5.58 0.65 -3.96
CA PRO A 17 -4.68 -0.50 -3.96
C PRO A 17 -4.35 -0.97 -2.54
N LYS A 18 -4.16 -2.29 -2.32
CA LYS A 18 -3.73 -2.77 -1.00
C LYS A 18 -2.34 -2.22 -0.63
N TRP A 19 -1.46 -2.07 -1.61
CA TRP A 19 -0.10 -1.59 -1.43
C TRP A 19 0.17 -0.44 -2.38
N TYR A 20 0.84 0.60 -1.90
CA TYR A 20 1.25 1.74 -2.72
C TYR A 20 2.69 2.15 -2.41
N GLU A 21 3.42 2.57 -3.45
CA GLU A 21 4.82 2.96 -3.42
C GLU A 21 4.95 4.45 -3.72
N ILE A 22 5.47 5.24 -2.79
CA ILE A 22 5.69 6.68 -2.95
C ILE A 22 7.18 6.92 -3.16
N PRO A 23 7.63 7.35 -4.35
CA PRO A 23 9.00 7.81 -4.53
C PRO A 23 9.17 9.17 -3.84
N VAL A 24 10.03 9.21 -2.84
CA VAL A 24 10.43 10.43 -2.14
C VAL A 24 11.79 10.85 -2.69
N PRO A 25 11.92 12.05 -3.30
CA PRO A 25 13.20 12.55 -3.78
C PRO A 25 14.21 12.62 -2.64
N ALA A 26 15.45 12.18 -2.88
CA ALA A 26 16.54 12.39 -1.93
C ALA A 26 16.87 13.89 -1.87
N ALA A 27 17.12 14.42 -0.66
CA ALA A 27 17.43 15.83 -0.47
C ALA A 27 18.68 16.28 -1.26
N ASP A 28 19.64 15.38 -1.44
CA ASP A 28 20.91 15.63 -2.13
C ASP A 28 20.86 15.32 -3.65
N GLY A 29 19.68 15.08 -4.23
CA GLY A 29 19.53 14.74 -5.65
C GLY A 29 19.92 13.31 -6.03
N GLY A 30 20.15 12.45 -5.03
CA GLY A 30 20.37 11.02 -5.20
C GLY A 30 19.11 10.24 -5.64
N PRO A 31 19.22 8.92 -5.84
CA PRO A 31 18.09 8.07 -6.21
C PRO A 31 16.94 8.20 -5.19
N PRO A 32 15.67 8.25 -5.65
CA PRO A 32 14.53 8.43 -4.74
C PRO A 32 14.34 7.23 -3.81
N THR A 33 14.01 7.50 -2.56
CA THR A 33 13.62 6.46 -1.60
C THR A 33 12.15 6.11 -1.82
N VAL A 34 11.86 4.84 -2.10
CA VAL A 34 10.48 4.38 -2.25
C VAL A 34 9.93 4.00 -0.87
N LEU A 35 8.92 4.74 -0.40
CA LEU A 35 8.19 4.39 0.82
C LEU A 35 7.00 3.50 0.48
N LEU A 36 6.91 2.35 1.13
CA LEU A 36 5.81 1.42 0.97
C LEU A 36 4.71 1.70 2.00
N TYR A 37 3.46 1.68 1.56
CA TYR A 37 2.29 1.85 2.39
C TYR A 37 1.32 0.69 2.21
N GLU A 38 0.85 0.13 3.32
CA GLU A 38 -0.20 -0.89 3.34
C GLU A 38 -1.55 -0.29 3.70
N ARG A 39 -2.59 -0.67 2.95
CA ARG A 39 -3.97 -0.38 3.28
C ARG A 39 -4.46 -1.31 4.39
N VAL A 40 -4.73 -0.75 5.56
CA VAL A 40 -5.24 -1.45 6.73
C VAL A 40 -6.63 -0.93 7.13
N PRO A 41 -7.44 -1.73 7.83
CA PRO A 41 -8.66 -1.25 8.47
C PRO A 41 -8.35 -0.05 9.36
N SER A 42 -9.15 1.01 9.24
CA SER A 42 -9.04 2.16 10.15
C SER A 42 -9.55 1.79 11.56
N GLY A 43 -10.48 0.83 11.62
CA GLY A 43 -10.99 0.22 12.84
C GLY A 43 -12.28 -0.55 12.58
N TYR A 44 -12.85 -1.12 13.63
CA TYR A 44 -14.07 -1.92 13.59
C TYR A 44 -15.16 -1.33 14.50
N SER A 45 -16.43 -1.60 14.20
CA SER A 45 -17.56 -1.27 15.07
C SER A 45 -17.60 -2.20 16.28
N LYS A 46 -18.00 -1.69 17.45
CA LYS A 46 -17.89 -2.43 18.72
C LYS A 46 -18.81 -3.66 18.79
N ARG A 47 -20.05 -3.55 18.30
CA ARG A 47 -21.06 -4.62 18.41
C ARG A 47 -21.03 -5.62 17.26
N LEU A 48 -20.82 -5.14 16.03
CA LEU A 48 -20.96 -5.96 14.83
C LEU A 48 -19.62 -6.28 14.16
N HIS A 49 -18.51 -5.75 14.69
CA HIS A 49 -17.18 -5.88 14.07
C HIS A 49 -17.15 -5.45 12.60
N LEU A 50 -17.99 -4.47 12.22
CA LEU A 50 -18.03 -3.96 10.86
C LEU A 50 -16.86 -3.02 10.63
N GLN A 51 -16.17 -3.18 9.51
CA GLN A 51 -15.05 -2.33 9.16
C GLN A 51 -15.52 -0.90 8.89
N LYS A 52 -14.91 0.07 9.58
CA LYS A 52 -15.32 1.48 9.51
C LYS A 52 -14.74 2.25 8.31
N GLY A 53 -13.71 1.71 7.69
CA GLY A 53 -13.00 2.37 6.60
C GLY A 53 -11.58 1.86 6.47
N TRP A 54 -10.78 2.55 5.68
CA TRP A 54 -9.41 2.20 5.35
C TRP A 54 -8.47 3.34 5.72
N LYS A 55 -7.25 3.01 6.11
CA LYS A 55 -6.13 3.94 6.23
C LYS A 55 -4.88 3.31 5.62
N TYR A 56 -3.92 4.13 5.23
CA TYR A 56 -2.60 3.65 4.81
C TYR A 56 -1.61 3.81 5.95
N VAL A 57 -0.86 2.75 6.24
CA VAL A 57 0.21 2.76 7.25
C VAL A 57 1.53 2.57 6.54
N HIS A 58 2.52 3.40 6.90
CA HIS A 58 3.88 3.29 6.41
C HIS A 58 4.49 1.96 6.87
N SER A 59 5.01 1.19 5.92
CA SER A 59 5.61 -0.11 6.13
C SER A 59 7.07 -0.07 5.65
N PRO A 60 8.00 0.45 6.46
CA PRO A 60 9.39 0.64 6.04
C PRO A 60 10.11 -0.67 5.71
N GLU A 61 9.72 -1.76 6.37
CA GLU A 61 10.24 -3.11 6.16
C GLU A 61 9.28 -4.00 5.35
N GLY A 62 8.16 -3.44 4.88
CA GLY A 62 7.17 -4.20 4.14
C GLY A 62 7.72 -4.64 2.79
N VAL A 63 7.48 -5.90 2.43
CA VAL A 63 7.70 -6.39 1.07
C VAL A 63 6.34 -6.50 0.39
N LYS A 64 6.17 -5.84 -0.76
CA LYS A 64 4.96 -6.00 -1.57
C LYS A 64 4.83 -7.47 -1.96
N PRO A 65 3.74 -8.16 -1.57
CA PRO A 65 3.59 -9.57 -1.89
C PRO A 65 3.49 -9.75 -3.40
N LYS A 66 4.21 -10.76 -3.92
CA LYS A 66 4.10 -11.14 -5.32
C LYS A 66 2.69 -11.65 -5.61
N PRO A 67 2.09 -11.29 -6.75
CA PRO A 67 0.81 -11.87 -7.16
C PRO A 67 0.91 -13.40 -7.20
N ARG A 68 -0.03 -14.08 -6.52
CA ARG A 68 -0.13 -15.55 -6.54
C ARG A 68 -1.13 -15.97 -7.60
N TRP A 69 -0.71 -15.97 -8.87
CA TRP A 69 -1.53 -16.51 -9.95
C TRP A 69 -1.31 -18.02 -10.10
N PRO A 70 -2.32 -18.78 -10.57
CA PRO A 70 -2.14 -20.21 -10.80
C PRO A 70 -1.11 -20.53 -11.89
N TRP A 71 -0.76 -19.56 -12.74
CA TRP A 71 0.32 -19.64 -13.74
C TRP A 71 1.59 -18.90 -13.33
N THR A 72 1.70 -18.39 -12.09
CA THR A 72 2.96 -17.85 -11.59
C THR A 72 3.94 -19.00 -11.42
N LYS A 73 5.02 -19.03 -12.21
CA LYS A 73 6.09 -20.02 -12.05
C LYS A 73 6.73 -19.85 -10.66
N THR A 74 6.54 -20.81 -9.77
CA THR A 74 7.28 -20.89 -8.52
C THR A 74 8.76 -21.12 -8.86
N PRO A 75 9.71 -20.36 -8.27
CA PRO A 75 11.13 -20.68 -8.40
C PRO A 75 11.35 -22.13 -7.93
N ARG A 76 12.02 -22.95 -8.75
CA ARG A 76 12.41 -24.30 -8.33
C ARG A 76 13.43 -24.16 -7.17
N PRO A 77 13.30 -24.97 -6.10
CA PRO A 77 14.27 -24.97 -5.00
C PRO A 77 15.70 -25.26 -5.47
#